data_AF-A0A9D1UPT5-F1
#
_entry.id   AF-A0A9D1UPT5-F1
#
_cell.length_a   1.000
_cell.length_b   1.000
_cell.length_c   1.000
_cell.angle_alpha   90.00
_cell.angle_beta   90.00
_cell.angle_gamma   90.00
#
_symmetry.space_group_name_H-M   'P 1'
#
loop_
_entity.id
_entity.type
_entity.pdbx_description
1 polymer ?
#
loop_
_entity_poly.entity_id
_entity_poly.type
_entity_poly.pdbx_seq_one_letter_code
_entity_poly.pdbx_strand_id
1 'polypeptide(L)'
;GLKSRDQVTIDGDRVYAKYFDMETKLPDGVMPEGHSNYADIQYLLDGEEALGYARKGEEAPAKPYDAQKDIAFWDVPYDTIRLKAGDFYIVWPDDLHAPRLALKETGKVRLLVIKVKLD
;
A
#
# COMPACT_ATOMS: atom_id res chain seq x y z
N GLY A 1 -17.75 13.42 7.84
CA GLY A 1 -16.43 12.77 7.84
C GLY A 1 -16.25 12.02 6.53
N LEU A 2 -15.01 11.69 6.17
CA LEU A 2 -14.69 10.88 4.99
C LEU A 2 -15.24 9.46 5.14
N LYS A 3 -15.67 8.86 4.03
CA LYS A 3 -16.06 7.45 3.91
C LYS A 3 -14.88 6.65 3.36
N SER A 4 -14.82 5.36 3.73
CA SER A 4 -13.78 4.46 3.21
C SER A 4 -13.77 4.46 1.68
N ARG A 5 -12.58 4.64 1.10
CA ARG A 5 -12.26 4.85 -0.32
C ARG A 5 -12.55 6.23 -0.90
N ASP A 6 -12.93 7.21 -0.08
CA ASP A 6 -12.98 8.60 -0.53
C ASP A 6 -11.60 9.06 -1.00
N GLN A 7 -11.56 9.75 -2.13
CA GLN A 7 -10.37 10.41 -2.65
C GLN A 7 -10.46 11.91 -2.43
N VAL A 8 -9.37 12.51 -1.97
CA VAL A 8 -9.20 13.95 -1.84
C VAL A 8 -8.06 14.38 -2.76
N THR A 9 -8.37 15.23 -3.73
CA THR A 9 -7.36 15.88 -4.58
C THR A 9 -6.60 16.94 -3.78
N ILE A 10 -5.27 16.91 -3.86
CA ILE A 10 -4.39 17.88 -3.20
C ILE A 10 -3.76 18.79 -4.25
N ASP A 11 -3.17 18.20 -5.30
CA ASP A 11 -2.60 18.91 -6.45
C ASP A 11 -2.93 18.14 -7.74
N GLY A 12 -4.10 18.41 -8.32
CA GLY A 12 -4.55 17.79 -9.58
C GLY A 12 -4.43 16.26 -9.58
N ASP A 13 -3.75 15.73 -10.60
CA ASP A 13 -3.34 14.32 -10.67
C ASP A 13 -1.94 14.09 -10.10
N ARG A 14 -1.19 15.13 -9.75
CA ARG A 14 0.17 15.02 -9.20
C ARG A 14 0.17 14.51 -7.77
N VAL A 15 -0.77 14.98 -6.95
CA VAL A 15 -0.89 14.55 -5.55
C VAL A 15 -2.36 14.38 -5.17
N TYR A 16 -2.71 13.21 -4.67
CA TYR A 16 -4.03 12.93 -4.10
C TYR A 16 -3.94 11.92 -2.96
N ALA A 17 -4.89 11.97 -2.03
CA ALA A 17 -4.97 11.03 -0.92
C ALA A 17 -6.24 10.18 -1.00
N LYS A 18 -6.13 8.91 -0.62
CA LYS A 18 -7.26 7.99 -0.46
C LYS A 18 -7.38 7.61 1.01
N TYR A 19 -8.56 7.80 1.57
CA TYR A 19 -8.88 7.39 2.94
C TYR A 19 -9.41 5.95 2.94
N PHE A 20 -8.91 5.12 3.83
CA PHE A 20 -9.41 3.77 4.03
C PHE A 20 -9.77 3.56 5.50
N ASP A 21 -10.92 2.94 5.71
CA ASP A 21 -11.41 2.42 6.99
C ASP A 21 -11.84 0.98 6.70
N MET A 22 -10.99 0.03 7.10
CA MET A 22 -11.04 -1.36 6.65
C MET A 22 -10.45 -2.32 7.68
N GLU A 23 -10.62 -3.61 7.47
CA GLU A 23 -9.90 -4.64 8.24
C GLU A 23 -8.57 -5.02 7.56
N THR A 24 -7.59 -5.35 8.38
CA THR A 24 -6.36 -6.03 7.94
C THR A 24 -6.69 -7.42 7.39
N LYS A 25 -5.82 -7.95 6.53
CA LYS A 25 -5.93 -9.29 5.93
C LYS A 25 -4.88 -10.23 6.53
N LEU A 26 -5.22 -11.50 6.67
CA LEU A 26 -4.21 -12.52 6.96
C LEU A 26 -3.19 -12.58 5.82
N PRO A 27 -1.91 -12.90 6.11
CA PRO A 27 -0.84 -12.87 5.12
C PRO A 27 -0.93 -13.98 4.07
N ASP A 28 -1.70 -15.05 4.32
CA ASP A 28 -1.84 -16.17 3.40
C ASP A 28 -2.40 -15.73 2.04
N GLY A 29 -1.69 -16.09 0.97
CA GLY A 29 -2.02 -15.70 -0.41
C GLY A 29 -1.88 -14.21 -0.73
N VAL A 30 -1.28 -13.40 0.14
CA VAL A 30 -1.02 -11.98 -0.14
C VAL A 30 0.26 -11.83 -0.95
N MET A 31 0.10 -11.35 -2.19
CA MET A 31 1.19 -10.90 -3.04
C MET A 31 1.47 -9.41 -2.83
N PRO A 32 2.73 -8.98 -2.68
CA PRO A 32 3.08 -7.57 -2.70
C PRO A 32 2.78 -6.94 -4.07
N GLU A 33 2.34 -5.68 -4.02
CA GLU A 33 2.03 -4.84 -5.17
C GLU A 33 3.14 -3.81 -5.41
N GLY A 34 3.26 -3.38 -6.66
CA GLY A 34 4.18 -2.33 -7.08
C GLY A 34 3.51 -1.37 -8.06
N HIS A 35 4.00 -0.13 -8.09
CA HIS A 35 3.50 0.97 -8.90
C HIS A 35 4.58 1.46 -9.86
N SER A 36 4.21 2.21 -10.90
CA SER A 36 5.19 2.76 -11.87
C SER A 36 5.11 4.27 -11.99
N ASN A 37 3.91 4.85 -11.87
CA ASN A 37 3.72 6.30 -12.08
C ASN A 37 3.71 7.09 -10.77
N TYR A 38 3.40 6.45 -9.64
CA TYR A 38 3.29 7.09 -8.33
C TYR A 38 4.16 6.41 -7.28
N ALA A 39 4.74 7.22 -6.39
CA ALA A 39 5.15 6.76 -5.07
C ALA A 39 3.95 6.80 -4.11
N ASP A 40 3.97 5.91 -3.13
CA ASP A 40 2.95 5.87 -2.07
C ASP A 40 3.54 6.34 -0.76
N ILE A 41 2.81 7.21 -0.08
CA ILE A 41 2.99 7.46 1.35
C ILE A 41 1.76 6.88 2.05
N GLN A 42 1.97 5.78 2.79
CA GLN A 42 0.90 5.19 3.60
C GLN A 42 1.08 5.62 5.05
N TYR A 43 0.07 6.31 5.58
CA TYR A 43 0.03 6.81 6.95
C TYR A 43 -1.08 6.11 7.73
N LEU A 44 -0.71 5.42 8.81
CA LEU A 44 -1.65 4.70 9.65
C LEU A 44 -2.27 5.67 10.67
N LEU A 45 -3.53 6.00 10.48
CA LEU A 45 -4.29 6.91 11.35
C LEU A 45 -4.74 6.23 12.65
N ASP A 46 -5.06 4.95 12.59
CA ASP A 46 -5.62 4.18 13.71
C ASP A 46 -5.39 2.68 13.53
N GLY A 47 -5.28 1.95 14.65
CA GLY A 47 -5.04 0.52 14.67
C GLY A 47 -3.55 0.13 14.57
N GLU A 48 -3.32 -1.13 14.21
CA GLU A 48 -2.00 -1.71 13.98
C GLU A 48 -2.04 -2.62 12.75
N GLU A 49 -0.97 -2.62 11.97
CA GLU A 49 -0.77 -3.55 10.85
C GLU A 49 0.69 -3.98 10.73
N ALA A 50 0.94 -4.98 9.89
CA ALA A 50 2.25 -5.18 9.30
C ALA A 50 2.24 -4.71 7.84
N LEU A 51 3.36 -4.12 7.44
CA LEU A 51 3.74 -3.92 6.05
C LEU A 51 4.56 -5.12 5.60
N GLY A 52 4.15 -5.81 4.54
CA GLY A 52 5.09 -6.65 3.78
C GLY A 52 5.92 -5.78 2.85
N TYR A 53 7.24 -5.92 2.84
CA TYR A 53 8.15 -5.15 1.98
C TYR A 53 9.11 -6.09 1.25
N ALA A 54 9.31 -5.85 -0.03
CA ALA A 54 10.37 -6.47 -0.81
C ALA A 54 10.93 -5.47 -1.81
N ARG A 55 12.20 -5.66 -2.20
CA ARG A 55 12.76 -4.91 -3.32
C ARG A 55 12.42 -5.63 -4.62
N LYS A 56 12.01 -4.87 -5.64
CA LYS A 56 11.75 -5.42 -6.97
C LYS A 56 13.04 -5.99 -7.57
N GLY A 57 12.99 -7.26 -7.96
CA GLY A 57 14.07 -7.94 -8.68
C GLY A 57 13.84 -7.96 -10.19
N GLU A 58 14.41 -8.97 -10.85
CA GLU A 58 14.27 -9.20 -12.29
C GLU A 58 13.03 -10.05 -12.64
N GLU A 59 12.32 -10.56 -11.64
CA GLU A 59 11.16 -11.43 -11.80
C GLU A 59 10.00 -10.69 -12.47
N ALA A 60 9.37 -11.36 -13.44
CA ALA A 60 8.13 -10.89 -14.03
C ALA A 60 7.00 -10.90 -12.98
N PRO A 61 6.07 -9.94 -13.02
CA PRO A 61 4.94 -9.93 -12.11
C PRO A 61 4.03 -11.14 -12.36
N ALA A 62 3.56 -11.76 -11.28
CA ALA A 62 2.60 -12.86 -11.31
C ALA A 62 1.22 -12.39 -11.85
N LYS A 63 0.87 -11.12 -11.60
CA LYS A 63 -0.26 -10.45 -12.27
C LYS A 63 0.25 -9.25 -13.07
N PRO A 64 -0.01 -9.20 -14.38
CA PRO A 64 0.54 -8.15 -15.25
C PRO A 64 0.07 -6.76 -14.84
N TYR A 65 0.84 -5.76 -15.25
CA TYR A 65 0.57 -4.36 -14.95
C TYR A 65 -0.75 -3.86 -15.56
N ASP A 66 -1.58 -3.25 -14.71
CA ASP A 66 -2.81 -2.55 -15.08
C ASP A 66 -2.53 -1.03 -15.09
N ALA A 67 -2.38 -0.47 -16.28
CA ALA A 67 -2.07 0.95 -16.47
C ALA A 67 -3.18 1.90 -15.98
N GLN A 68 -4.44 1.44 -15.88
CA GLN A 68 -5.52 2.28 -15.36
C GLN A 68 -5.46 2.41 -13.84
N LYS A 69 -4.94 1.38 -13.17
CA LYS A 69 -4.83 1.34 -11.71
C LYS A 69 -3.41 1.60 -11.19
N ASP A 70 -2.44 1.71 -12.10
CA ASP A 70 -1.01 1.81 -11.81
C ASP A 70 -0.52 0.69 -10.87
N ILE A 71 -0.82 -0.57 -11.17
CA ILE A 71 -0.53 -1.67 -10.25
C ILE A 71 -0.17 -2.96 -10.96
N ALA A 72 0.81 -3.68 -10.42
CA ALA A 72 1.14 -5.07 -10.73
C ALA A 72 1.39 -5.84 -9.42
N PHE A 73 1.38 -7.17 -9.47
CA PHE A 73 1.60 -8.01 -8.28
C PHE A 73 2.67 -9.07 -8.54
N TRP A 74 3.49 -9.34 -7.52
CA TRP A 74 4.57 -10.32 -7.57
C TRP A 74 4.33 -11.44 -6.55
N ASP A 75 4.65 -12.66 -6.93
CA ASP A 75 4.68 -13.81 -6.02
C ASP A 75 6.12 -14.03 -5.55
N VAL A 76 6.55 -13.19 -4.60
CA VAL A 76 7.91 -13.16 -4.06
C VAL A 76 7.90 -13.09 -2.54
N PRO A 77 8.94 -13.61 -1.86
CA PRO A 77 9.10 -13.40 -0.42
C PRO A 77 9.20 -11.92 -0.06
N TYR A 78 8.71 -11.56 1.13
CA TYR A 78 8.79 -10.21 1.66
C TYR A 78 9.12 -10.22 3.16
N ASP A 79 9.81 -9.19 3.62
CA ASP A 79 10.01 -8.91 5.05
C ASP A 79 8.78 -8.25 5.63
N THR A 80 8.59 -8.35 6.95
CA THR A 80 7.46 -7.69 7.62
C THR A 80 7.92 -6.64 8.61
N ILE A 81 7.27 -5.47 8.57
CA ILE A 81 7.53 -4.34 9.46
C ILE A 81 6.23 -4.03 10.20
N ARG A 82 6.26 -4.06 11.53
CA ARG A 82 5.10 -3.70 12.36
C ARG A 82 4.92 -2.18 12.39
N LEU A 83 3.68 -1.74 12.19
CA LEU A 83 3.26 -0.34 12.20
C LEU A 83 2.11 -0.15 13.22
N LYS A 84 2.10 1.01 13.87
CA LYS A 84 1.03 1.47 14.77
C LYS A 84 0.55 2.86 14.36
N ALA A 85 -0.61 3.27 14.88
CA ALA A 85 -1.15 4.60 14.63
C ALA A 85 -0.09 5.70 14.84
N GLY A 86 0.04 6.59 13.86
CA GLY A 86 1.07 7.63 13.80
C GLY A 86 2.32 7.26 12.99
N ASP A 87 2.52 5.99 12.65
CA ASP A 87 3.59 5.57 11.74
C ASP A 87 3.21 5.81 10.28
N PHE A 88 4.21 6.11 9.45
CA PHE A 88 4.08 6.13 7.99
C PHE A 88 5.27 5.46 7.33
N TYR A 89 5.09 5.06 6.08
CA TYR A 89 6.16 4.62 5.21
C TYR A 89 5.98 5.16 3.79
N ILE A 90 7.07 5.17 3.04
CA ILE A 90 7.13 5.58 1.65
C ILE A 90 7.65 4.41 0.82
N VAL A 91 7.00 4.11 -0.30
CA VAL A 91 7.46 3.12 -1.27
C VAL A 91 7.52 3.73 -2.66
N TRP A 92 8.62 3.47 -3.35
CA TRP A 92 8.94 3.93 -4.70
C TRP A 92 8.59 2.85 -5.74
N PRO A 93 8.69 3.12 -7.05
CA PRO A 93 8.41 2.13 -8.10
C PRO A 93 9.26 0.85 -8.04
N ASP A 94 10.43 0.92 -7.41
CA ASP A 94 11.32 -0.23 -7.19
C ASP A 94 11.03 -0.99 -5.88
N ASP A 95 10.07 -0.51 -5.09
CA ASP A 95 9.62 -1.13 -3.85
C ASP A 95 8.31 -1.88 -4.09
N LEU A 96 8.31 -3.16 -3.71
CA LEU A 96 7.11 -3.97 -3.64
C LEU A 96 6.59 -3.94 -2.20
N HIS A 97 5.27 -3.82 -2.05
CA HIS A 97 4.69 -3.74 -0.72
C HIS A 97 3.34 -4.45 -0.59
N ALA A 98 3.06 -4.98 0.59
CA ALA A 98 1.80 -5.60 0.95
C ALA A 98 1.24 -4.89 2.19
N PRO A 99 0.38 -3.87 2.00
CA PRO A 99 -0.18 -3.12 3.12
C PRO A 99 -1.26 -3.94 3.86
N ARG A 100 -1.62 -3.49 5.07
CA ARG A 100 -2.74 -4.03 5.86
C ARG A 100 -2.61 -5.50 6.24
N LEU A 101 -1.41 -6.02 6.46
CA LEU A 101 -1.26 -7.39 6.97
C LEU A 101 -1.63 -7.45 8.45
N ALA A 102 -2.36 -8.48 8.84
CA ALA A 102 -2.63 -8.80 10.23
C ALA A 102 -1.35 -9.31 10.91
N LEU A 103 -1.08 -8.86 12.14
CA LEU A 103 0.06 -9.35 12.94
C LEU A 103 -0.19 -10.77 13.50
N LYS A 104 -1.43 -11.02 13.94
CA LYS A 104 -1.87 -12.31 14.50
C LYS A 104 -3.29 -12.64 14.06
N GLU A 105 -4.20 -11.70 14.29
CA GLU A 105 -5.60 -11.76 13.91
C GLU A 105 -5.98 -10.48 13.17
N THR A 106 -7.08 -10.54 12.43
CA THR A 106 -7.58 -9.38 11.70
C THR A 106 -8.10 -8.31 12.66
N GLY A 107 -7.70 -7.06 12.43
CA GLY A 107 -8.18 -5.90 13.19
C GLY A 107 -8.58 -4.75 12.27
N LYS A 108 -9.30 -3.77 12.83
CA LYS A 108 -9.65 -2.55 12.10
C LYS A 108 -8.44 -1.62 12.03
N VAL A 109 -8.26 -1.02 10.86
CA VAL A 109 -7.25 0.00 10.60
C VAL A 109 -7.87 1.15 9.83
N ARG A 110 -7.39 2.36 10.10
CA ARG A 110 -7.65 3.54 9.27
C ARG A 110 -6.33 4.05 8.72
N LEU A 111 -6.28 4.29 7.43
CA LEU A 111 -5.06 4.75 6.76
C LEU A 111 -5.36 5.78 5.69
N LEU A 112 -4.38 6.65 5.44
CA LEU A 112 -4.31 7.48 4.25
C LEU A 112 -3.25 6.91 3.33
N VAL A 113 -3.61 6.67 2.08
CA VAL A 113 -2.65 6.38 1.00
C VAL A 113 -2.54 7.62 0.15
N ILE A 114 -1.43 8.34 0.27
CA ILE A 114 -1.13 9.52 -0.51
C ILE A 114 -0.31 9.07 -1.71
N LYS A 115 -0.81 9.35 -2.90
CA LYS A 115 -0.15 9.07 -4.17
C LYS A 115 0.56 10.33 -4.63
N VAL A 116 1.85 10.22 -4.94
CA VAL A 116 2.70 11.31 -5.45
C VAL A 116 3.24 10.90 -6.81
N LYS A 117 2.83 11.62 -7.86
CA LYS A 117 3.24 11.35 -9.23
C LYS A 117 4.74 11.61 -9.37
N LEU A 118 5.42 10.68 -10.03
CA LEU A 118 6.83 10.78 -10.33
C LEU A 118 7.00 11.31 -11.76
N ASP A 119 8.02 12.13 -11.97
CA ASP A 119 8.33 12.76 -13.26
C ASP A 119 9.31 11.91 -14.09
#